data_AF-A0A2T5DW78-F1
#
_entry.id   AF-A0A2T5DW78-F1
#
_cell.length_a   1.000
_cell.length_b   1.000
_cell.length_c   1.000
_cell.angle_alpha   90.00
_cell.angle_beta   90.00
_cell.angle_gamma   90.00
#
_symmetry.space_group_name_H-M   'P 1'
#
loop_
_entity.id
_entity.type
_entity.pdbx_description
1 polymer ?
#
loop_
_entity_poly.entity_id
_entity_poly.type
_entity_poly.pdbx_seq_one_letter_code
_entity_poly.pdbx_strand_id
1 'polypeptide(L)' 'FRTFVKERGGETVIAKRNYGQDIDKDSMDWCLYKYRHLVENAFGRIKHYRAISSRYDKLERNYASMLSLAFMLMWLPMYC' A
#
# COMPACT_ATOMS: atom_id res chain seq x y z
N PHE A 1 -0.87 -15.81 -0.07
CA PHE A 1 -0.33 -14.52 -0.55
C PHE A 1 1.00 -14.67 -1.28
N ARG A 2 2.09 -15.20 -0.69
CA ARG A 2 3.36 -15.38 -1.43
C ARG A 2 3.25 -16.38 -2.60
N THR A 3 2.50 -17.46 -2.42
CA THR A 3 2.17 -18.42 -3.50
C THR A 3 1.50 -17.71 -4.67
N PHE A 4 0.47 -16.92 -4.39
CA PHE A 4 -0.23 -16.07 -5.37
C PHE A 4 0.67 -15.03 -6.06
N VAL A 5 1.61 -14.42 -5.32
CA VAL A 5 2.58 -13.48 -5.90
C VAL A 5 3.52 -14.21 -6.87
N LYS A 6 4.02 -15.39 -6.48
CA LYS A 6 4.86 -16.24 -7.35
C LYS A 6 4.10 -16.74 -8.59
N GLU A 7 2.83 -17.13 -8.44
CA GLU A 7 1.96 -17.54 -9.55
C GLU A 7 1.74 -16.41 -10.56
N ARG A 8 1.78 -15.15 -10.12
CA ARG A 8 1.72 -13.96 -10.97
C ARG A 8 3.09 -13.48 -11.47
N GLY A 9 4.15 -14.25 -11.25
CA GLY A 9 5.52 -13.90 -11.66
C GLY A 9 6.18 -12.81 -10.82
N GLY A 10 5.59 -12.46 -9.66
CA GLY A 10 6.16 -11.48 -8.74
C GLY A 10 7.19 -12.10 -7.79
N GLU A 11 8.18 -11.31 -7.41
CA GLU A 11 9.18 -11.69 -6.42
C GLU A 11 8.82 -11.15 -5.03
N THR A 12 8.97 -11.97 -4.00
CA THR A 12 8.70 -11.58 -2.62
C THR A 12 9.98 -11.09 -1.95
N VAL A 13 10.24 -9.80 -2.08
CA VAL A 13 11.48 -9.14 -1.59
C VAL A 13 11.49 -8.94 -0.07
N ILE A 14 10.32 -8.87 0.55
CA ILE A 14 10.20 -8.68 2.00
C ILE A 14 10.41 -10.03 2.70
N ALA A 15 11.30 -10.11 3.67
CA ALA A 15 11.53 -11.31 4.48
C ALA A 15 10.28 -11.72 5.29
N LYS A 16 10.15 -13.00 5.61
CA LYS A 16 9.03 -13.47 6.43
C LYS A 16 9.30 -13.04 7.87
N ARG A 17 8.31 -12.43 8.52
CA ARG A 17 8.39 -12.17 9.96
C ARG A 17 8.46 -13.52 10.68
N ASN A 18 9.60 -13.81 11.28
CA ASN A 18 9.80 -14.98 12.12
C ASN A 18 9.75 -14.53 13.58
N TYR A 19 8.89 -15.14 14.39
CA TYR A 19 8.79 -14.82 15.81
C TYR A 19 9.92 -15.55 16.55
N GLY A 20 10.79 -14.81 17.24
CA GLY A 20 11.86 -15.39 18.06
C GLY A 20 13.15 -15.78 17.34
N GLN A 21 13.32 -15.41 16.06
CA GLN A 21 14.60 -15.54 15.34
C GLN A 21 14.92 -14.25 14.59
N ASP A 22 16.21 -13.92 14.47
CA ASP A 22 16.68 -12.84 13.62
C ASP A 22 16.16 -13.05 12.20
N ILE A 23 15.44 -12.04 11.70
CA ILE A 23 15.00 -11.99 10.31
C ILE A 23 16.27 -12.04 9.47
N ASP A 24 16.36 -12.97 8.53
CA ASP A 24 17.49 -13.05 7.61
C ASP A 24 17.59 -11.73 6.82
N LYS A 25 18.50 -10.86 7.26
CA LYS A 25 18.66 -9.48 6.78
C LYS A 25 19.32 -9.42 5.40
N ASP A 26 20.00 -10.51 5.01
CA ASP A 26 20.79 -10.60 3.79
C ASP A 26 19.92 -10.93 2.56
N SER A 27 18.85 -11.70 2.74
CA SER A 27 17.86 -11.98 1.68
C SER A 27 16.88 -10.82 1.41
N MET A 28 17.03 -9.69 2.10
CA MET A 28 16.12 -8.55 2.00
C MET A 28 16.75 -7.37 1.27
N ASP A 29 16.14 -6.95 0.17
CA ASP A 29 16.52 -5.69 -0.48
C ASP A 29 16.03 -4.50 0.36
N TRP A 30 16.98 -3.88 1.06
CA TRP A 30 16.76 -2.71 1.90
C TRP A 30 16.33 -1.47 1.11
N CYS A 31 16.77 -1.32 -0.14
CA CYS A 31 16.36 -0.23 -1.00
C CYS A 31 14.87 -0.36 -1.33
N LEU A 32 14.42 -1.55 -1.75
CA LEU A 32 13.00 -1.79 -2.01
C LEU A 32 12.14 -1.69 -0.74
N TYR A 33 12.65 -2.21 0.38
CA TYR A 33 11.94 -2.09 1.65
C TYR A 33 11.73 -0.64 2.08
N LYS A 34 12.71 0.24 1.85
CA LYS A 34 12.58 1.67 2.14
C LYS A 34 11.40 2.27 1.38
N TYR A 35 11.24 1.98 0.09
CA TYR A 35 10.12 2.54 -0.69
C TYR A 35 8.73 2.17 -0.17
N ARG A 36 8.60 1.12 0.67
CA ARG A 36 7.32 0.77 1.32
C ARG A 36 6.73 1.93 2.11
N HIS A 37 7.55 2.77 2.76
CA HIS A 37 7.03 3.91 3.53
C HIS A 37 6.28 4.91 2.65
N LEU A 38 6.61 5.02 1.35
CA LEU A 38 5.91 5.93 0.42
C LEU A 38 4.47 5.47 0.19
N VAL A 39 4.28 4.15 0.06
CA VAL A 39 2.96 3.54 -0.09
C VAL A 39 2.15 3.73 1.19
N GLU A 40 2.76 3.48 2.35
CA GLU A 40 2.11 3.69 3.66
C GLU A 40 1.72 5.16 3.86
N ASN A 41 2.59 6.11 3.49
CA ASN A 41 2.29 7.54 3.52
C ASN A 41 1.12 7.91 2.59
N ALA A 42 1.04 7.32 1.40
CA ALA A 42 -0.09 7.55 0.50
C ALA A 42 -1.43 7.11 1.11
N PHE A 43 -1.47 5.91 1.69
CA PHE A 43 -2.66 5.44 2.40
C PHE A 43 -2.96 6.25 3.66
N GLY A 44 -1.94 6.72 4.38
CA GLY A 44 -2.10 7.65 5.50
C GLY A 44 -2.80 8.93 5.07
N ARG A 45 -2.35 9.53 3.95
CA ARG A 45 -2.95 10.75 3.40
C ARG A 45 -4.41 10.56 3.01
N ILE A 46 -4.75 9.44 2.37
CA ILE A 46 -6.11 9.15 1.93
C ILE A 46 -7.04 8.87 3.11
N LYS A 47 -6.54 8.30 4.19
CA LYS A 47 -7.33 8.08 5.41
C LYS A 47 -7.72 9.36 6.13
N HIS A 48 -7.12 10.52 5.82
CA HIS A 48 -7.63 11.81 6.33
C HIS A 48 -9.02 12.13 5.78
N TYR A 49 -9.39 11.61 4.61
CA TYR A 49 -10.76 11.74 4.12
C TYR A 49 -11.70 10.84 4.92
N ARG A 50 -12.48 11.46 5.81
CA ARG A 50 -13.46 10.76 6.67
C ARG A 50 -14.42 9.86 5.88
N ALA A 51 -14.83 10.29 4.69
CA ALA A 51 -15.68 9.52 3.77
C ALA A 51 -15.08 8.15 3.44
N ILE A 52 -13.77 8.11 3.19
CA ILE A 52 -13.02 6.91 2.81
C ILE A 52 -12.67 6.07 4.04
N SER A 53 -12.23 6.70 5.12
CA SER A 53 -11.84 6.00 6.35
C SER A 53 -13.02 5.25 6.99
N SER A 54 -14.18 5.90 7.09
CA SER A 54 -15.39 5.31 7.67
C SER A 54 -16.20 4.46 6.67
N ARG A 55 -15.77 4.39 5.39
CA ARG A 55 -16.50 3.74 4.29
C ARG A 55 -17.98 4.11 4.27
N TYR A 56 -18.26 5.41 4.16
CA TYR A 56 -19.63 5.93 4.16
C TYR A 56 -20.47 5.45 2.96
N ASP A 57 -19.82 5.16 1.82
CA ASP A 57 -20.47 4.66 0.63
C ASP A 57 -21.04 3.25 0.83
N LYS A 58 -22.36 3.10 0.63
CA LYS A 58 -23.07 1.80 0.74
C LYS A 58 -22.80 0.87 -0.44
N LEU A 59 -22.48 1.44 -1.61
CA LEU A 59 -22.23 0.71 -2.84
C LEU A 59 -20.72 0.61 -3.07
N GLU A 60 -20.24 -0.61 -3.34
CA GLU A 60 -18.83 -0.88 -3.64
C GLU A 60 -18.30 -0.06 -4.83
N ARG A 61 -19.13 0.16 -5.86
CA ARG A 61 -18.79 0.96 -7.04
C ARG A 61 -18.52 2.42 -6.67
N ASN A 62 -19.35 2.97 -5.78
CA ASN A 62 -19.23 4.36 -5.38
C ASN A 62 -17.97 4.59 -4.52
N TYR A 63 -17.72 3.64 -3.60
CA TYR A 63 -16.50 3.64 -2.81
C TYR A 63 -15.24 3.52 -3.67
N ALA A 64 -15.23 2.63 -4.66
CA ALA A 64 -14.12 2.47 -5.58
C ALA A 64 -13.85 3.75 -6.38
N SER A 65 -14.89 4.39 -6.91
CA SER A 65 -14.77 5.68 -7.61
C SER A 65 -14.20 6.78 -6.72
N MET A 66 -14.66 6.87 -5.45
CA MET A 66 -14.17 7.85 -4.48
C MET A 66 -12.69 7.62 -4.13
N LEU A 67 -12.28 6.36 -3.97
CA LEU A 67 -10.87 6.00 -3.77
C LEU A 67 -10.02 6.40 -4.97
N SER A 68 -10.45 6.05 -6.18
CA SER A 68 -9.73 6.42 -7.41
C SER A 68 -9.57 7.94 -7.52
N LEU A 69 -10.62 8.70 -7.21
CA LEU A 69 -10.57 10.16 -7.19
C LEU A 69 -9.55 10.69 -6.18
N ALA A 70 -9.53 10.15 -4.96
CA ALA A 70 -8.58 10.57 -3.93
C ALA A 70 -7.11 10.32 -4.34
N PHE A 71 -6.83 9.17 -4.99
CA PHE A 71 -5.49 8.91 -5.53
C PHE A 71 -5.13 9.84 -6.69
N MET A 72 -6.07 10.13 -7.59
CA MET A 72 -5.86 11.09 -8.69
C MET A 72 -5.54 12.49 -8.16
N LEU A 73 -6.28 12.96 -7.14
CA LEU A 73 -6.02 14.25 -6.48
C LEU A 73 -4.67 14.27 -5.75
N MET A 74 -4.27 13.16 -5.14
CA MET A 74 -2.95 13.05 -4.51
C MET A 74 -1.80 13.10 -5.53
N TRP A 75 -2.01 12.58 -6.73
CA TRP A 75 -1.00 12.51 -7.80
C TRP A 75 -0.82 13.83 -8.53
N LEU A 76 -1.88 14.63 -8.66
CA LEU A 76 -1.80 15.94 -9.28
C LEU A 76 -0.86 16.85 -8.49
N PRO A 77 0.21 17.39 -9.11
CA PRO A 77 0.97 18.47 -8.49
C PRO A 77 0.02 19.64 -8.28
N MET A 78 -0.20 20.03 -7.03
CA MET A 78 -0.75 21.35 -6.72
C MET A 78 0.28 22.37 -7.18
N TYR A 79 0.26 22.73 -8.46
CA TYR A 79 0.89 23.94 -8.95
C TYR A 79 0.10 25.09 -8.34
N CYS A 80 0.63 25.64 -7.24
CA CYS A 80 0.26 26.95 -6.73
C CYS A 80 1.13 27.99 -7.42
#